data_AF-A0A7W0T2L0-F1
#
_entry.id   AF-A0A7W0T2L0-F1
#
_cell.length_a   1.000
_cell.length_b   1.000
_cell.length_c   1.000
_cell.angle_alpha   90.00
_cell.angle_beta   90.00
_cell.angle_gamma   90.00
#
_symmetry.space_group_name_H-M   'P 1'
#
loop_
_entity.id
_entity.type
_entity.pdbx_description
1 polymer ?
#
loop_
_entity_poly.entity_id
_entity_poly.type
_entity_poly.pdbx_seq_one_letter_code
_entity_poly.pdbx_strand_id
1 'polypeptide(L)'
;MRHLLVTAMSSFLLAACTEPRSAACRDVCKREALCVEETGSTMPFDEKECVAACAALEQDATVNAAKVKRHVDCVHKQQSCAAVLECK
;
A
#
# COMPACT_ATOMS: atom_id res chain seq x y z
N MET A 1 -9.55 -17.15 55.12
CA MET A 1 -10.35 -16.75 53.95
C MET A 1 -9.64 -15.56 53.29
N ARG A 2 -8.57 -15.80 52.53
CA ARG A 2 -8.57 -15.92 51.06
C ARG A 2 -9.12 -14.66 50.38
N HIS A 3 -8.45 -13.52 50.56
CA HIS A 3 -8.61 -12.36 49.70
C HIS A 3 -7.93 -12.66 48.38
N LEU A 4 -8.74 -13.06 47.40
CA LEU A 4 -8.33 -13.32 46.02
C LEU A 4 -7.84 -12.02 45.38
N LEU A 5 -6.54 -12.01 45.09
CA LEU A 5 -5.92 -11.25 44.02
C LEU A 5 -6.75 -11.40 42.74
N VAL A 6 -7.31 -10.31 42.24
CA VAL A 6 -7.82 -10.23 40.87
C VAL A 6 -7.09 -9.06 40.20
N THR A 7 -5.88 -9.36 39.75
CA THR A 7 -5.13 -8.59 38.76
C THR A 7 -5.98 -8.54 37.49
N ALA A 8 -6.65 -7.42 37.26
CA ALA A 8 -7.29 -7.12 35.99
C ALA A 8 -6.18 -6.89 34.94
N MET A 9 -5.78 -7.97 34.30
CA MET A 9 -4.84 -7.96 33.18
C MET A 9 -5.59 -7.38 31.98
N SER A 10 -5.56 -6.05 31.83
CA SER A 10 -6.09 -5.36 30.66
C SER A 10 -5.36 -5.84 29.42
N SER A 11 -6.02 -6.72 28.67
CA SER A 11 -5.59 -7.17 27.36
C SER A 11 -5.50 -5.95 26.44
N PHE A 12 -4.28 -5.47 26.21
CA PHE A 12 -3.98 -4.71 25.00
C PHE A 12 -4.24 -5.65 23.83
N LEU A 13 -5.45 -5.59 23.29
CA LEU A 13 -5.72 -5.99 21.92
C LEU A 13 -4.82 -5.09 21.07
N LEU A 14 -3.62 -5.59 20.77
CA LEU A 14 -2.88 -5.15 19.61
C LEU A 14 -3.84 -5.38 18.45
N ALA A 15 -4.58 -4.34 18.08
CA ALA A 15 -5.02 -4.17 16.73
C ALA A 15 -3.74 -4.21 15.91
N ALA A 16 -3.35 -5.42 15.51
CA ALA A 16 -2.53 -5.59 14.34
C ALA A 16 -3.41 -5.01 13.24
N CYS A 17 -3.27 -3.70 13.02
CA CYS A 17 -3.68 -3.02 11.81
C CYS A 17 -2.83 -3.61 10.69
N THR A 18 -3.04 -4.90 10.39
CA THR A 18 -2.69 -5.44 9.09
C THR A 18 -3.71 -4.83 8.18
N GLU A 19 -3.41 -3.60 7.76
CA GLU A 19 -4.09 -2.91 6.70
C GLU A 19 -4.36 -3.95 5.61
N PRO A 20 -5.62 -4.16 5.19
CA PRO A 20 -5.89 -5.08 4.11
C PRO A 20 -5.17 -4.49 2.90
N ARG A 21 -3.94 -4.95 2.65
CA ARG A 21 -3.11 -4.43 1.56
C ARG A 21 -3.97 -4.56 0.32
N SER A 22 -4.34 -3.43 -0.26
CA SER A 22 -5.21 -3.42 -1.43
C SER A 22 -4.57 -4.25 -2.52
N ALA A 23 -5.33 -5.18 -3.12
CA ALA A 23 -4.82 -6.03 -4.18
C ALA A 23 -4.37 -5.18 -5.37
N ALA A 24 -5.15 -4.15 -5.71
CA ALA A 24 -4.82 -3.19 -6.75
C ALA A 24 -3.49 -2.46 -6.45
N CYS A 25 -3.29 -1.99 -5.22
CA CYS A 25 -2.04 -1.34 -4.83
C CYS A 25 -0.84 -2.29 -4.91
N ARG A 26 -0.98 -3.56 -4.49
CA ARG A 26 0.09 -4.55 -4.65
C ARG A 26 0.46 -4.77 -6.11
N ASP A 27 -0.53 -4.94 -6.96
CA ASP A 27 -0.30 -5.25 -8.37
C ASP A 27 0.37 -4.08 -9.10
N VAL A 28 -0.06 -2.85 -8.81
CA VAL A 28 0.54 -1.62 -9.36
C VAL A 28 1.97 -1.43 -8.85
N CYS A 29 2.19 -1.45 -7.54
CA CYS A 29 3.53 -1.22 -6.98
C CYS A 29 4.53 -2.29 -7.41
N LYS A 30 4.11 -3.56 -7.51
CA LYS A 30 4.96 -4.63 -8.04
C LYS A 30 5.33 -4.36 -9.49
N ARG A 31 4.38 -3.88 -10.29
CA ARG A 31 4.63 -3.56 -11.69
C ARG A 31 5.56 -2.36 -11.85
N GLU A 32 5.41 -1.34 -11.02
CA GLU A 32 6.30 -0.18 -11.01
C GLU A 32 7.71 -0.56 -10.57
N ALA A 33 7.86 -1.40 -9.55
CA ALA A 33 9.17 -1.94 -9.14
C ALA A 33 9.88 -2.64 -10.31
N LEU A 34 9.17 -3.55 -10.99
CA LEU A 34 9.70 -4.23 -12.18
C LEU A 34 10.11 -3.23 -13.27
N CYS A 35 9.33 -2.17 -13.49
CA CYS A 35 9.64 -1.18 -14.51
C CYS A 35 10.80 -0.25 -14.14
N VAL A 36 10.98 0.07 -12.87
CA VAL A 36 12.17 0.78 -12.38
C VAL A 36 13.43 -0.07 -12.64
N GLU A 37 13.38 -1.37 -12.33
CA GLU A 37 14.47 -2.30 -12.60
C GLU A 37 14.76 -2.44 -14.10
N GLU A 38 13.73 -2.68 -14.92
CA GLU A 38 13.87 -2.91 -16.37
C GLU A 38 14.44 -1.71 -17.11
N THR A 39 14.00 -0.51 -16.74
CA THR A 39 14.45 0.74 -17.39
C THR A 39 15.81 1.22 -16.89
N GLY A 40 16.37 0.59 -15.85
CA GLY A 40 17.56 1.10 -15.17
C GLY A 40 17.33 2.49 -14.56
N SER A 41 16.08 2.80 -14.19
CA SER A 41 15.73 4.08 -13.58
C SER A 41 16.53 4.26 -12.29
N THR A 42 17.11 5.45 -12.11
CA THR A 42 17.86 5.79 -10.89
C THR A 42 16.93 6.16 -9.74
N MET A 43 15.61 6.10 -9.92
CA MET A 43 14.66 6.35 -8.84
C MET A 43 14.72 5.23 -7.80
N PRO A 44 15.01 5.54 -6.52
CA PRO A 44 14.88 4.55 -5.47
C PRO A 44 13.40 4.17 -5.32
N PHE A 45 13.08 2.88 -5.47
CA PHE A 45 11.73 2.38 -5.36
C PHE A 45 11.67 1.26 -4.32
N ASP A 46 10.83 1.43 -3.30
CA ASP A 46 10.51 0.40 -2.32
C ASP A 46 9.05 -0.04 -2.53
N GLU A 47 8.86 -1.27 -3.00
CA GLU A 47 7.54 -1.85 -3.25
C GLU A 47 6.66 -1.85 -1.99
N LYS A 48 7.23 -2.13 -0.81
CA LYS A 48 6.47 -2.21 0.44
C LYS A 48 6.01 -0.83 0.88
N GLU A 49 6.86 0.18 0.74
CA GLU A 49 6.50 1.58 1.02
C GLU A 49 5.44 2.07 0.05
N CYS A 50 5.59 1.76 -1.25
CA CYS A 50 4.57 2.06 -2.26
C CYS A 50 3.21 1.46 -1.90
N VAL A 51 3.15 0.17 -1.53
CA VAL A 51 1.89 -0.50 -1.19
C VAL A 51 1.24 0.13 0.05
N ALA A 52 2.03 0.47 1.07
CA ALA A 52 1.53 1.13 2.28
C ALA A 52 0.96 2.52 1.95
N ALA A 53 1.70 3.33 1.19
CA ALA A 53 1.25 4.67 0.79
C ALA A 53 -0.01 4.60 -0.09
N CYS A 54 -0.04 3.71 -1.07
CA CYS A 54 -1.19 3.52 -1.95
C CYS A 54 -2.44 3.11 -1.16
N ALA A 55 -2.32 2.14 -0.24
CA ALA A 55 -3.45 1.68 0.58
C ALA A 55 -3.99 2.77 1.51
N ALA A 56 -3.09 3.58 2.10
CA ALA A 56 -3.48 4.71 2.93
C ALA A 56 -4.22 5.79 2.13
N LEU A 57 -3.72 6.12 0.92
CA LEU A 57 -4.36 7.08 0.02
C LEU A 57 -5.69 6.58 -0.54
N GLU A 58 -5.83 5.27 -0.73
CA GLU A 58 -7.08 4.65 -1.20
C GLU A 58 -8.20 4.75 -0.15
N GLN A 59 -7.84 4.68 1.14
CA GLN A 59 -8.79 4.83 2.25
C GLN A 59 -9.24 6.28 2.45
N ASP A 60 -8.46 7.25 2.00
CA ASP A 60 -8.80 8.67 2.00
C ASP A 60 -9.77 8.99 0.85
N ALA A 61 -11.04 8.62 1.05
CA ALA A 61 -12.11 8.74 0.07
C ALA A 61 -12.45 10.19 -0.31
N THR A 62 -12.15 11.17 0.54
CA THR A 62 -12.51 12.58 0.30
C THR A 62 -11.48 13.32 -0.55
N VAL A 63 -10.23 12.86 -0.57
CA VAL A 63 -9.14 13.59 -1.24
C VAL A 63 -8.37 12.75 -2.26
N ASN A 64 -8.10 11.47 -1.97
CA ASN A 64 -7.06 10.73 -2.68
C ASN A 64 -7.50 9.41 -3.32
N ALA A 65 -8.60 8.78 -2.89
CA ALA A 65 -9.07 7.52 -3.47
C ALA A 65 -9.30 7.59 -5.00
N ALA A 66 -9.86 8.71 -5.48
CA ALA A 66 -10.05 8.92 -6.91
C ALA A 66 -8.72 9.05 -7.69
N LYS A 67 -7.66 9.56 -7.05
CA LYS A 67 -6.32 9.63 -7.66
C LYS A 67 -5.70 8.23 -7.74
N VAL A 68 -5.76 7.46 -6.65
CA VAL A 68 -5.30 6.07 -6.62
C VAL A 68 -5.98 5.25 -7.71
N LYS A 69 -7.31 5.37 -7.84
CA LYS A 69 -8.04 4.67 -8.90
C LYS A 69 -7.55 5.04 -10.30
N ARG A 70 -7.35 6.34 -10.57
CA ARG A 70 -6.84 6.79 -11.89
C ARG A 70 -5.44 6.27 -12.17
N HIS A 71 -4.57 6.27 -11.16
CA HIS A 71 -3.21 5.74 -11.28
C HIS A 71 -3.22 4.24 -11.60
N VAL A 72 -4.00 3.46 -10.85
CA VAL A 72 -4.20 2.02 -11.10
C VAL A 72 -4.70 1.78 -12.52
N ASP A 73 -5.72 2.53 -12.95
CA ASP A 73 -6.28 2.42 -14.31
C ASP A 73 -5.25 2.80 -15.39
N CYS A 74 -4.39 3.80 -15.13
CA CYS A 74 -3.32 4.20 -16.03
C CYS A 74 -2.31 3.06 -16.17
N VAL A 75 -1.75 2.60 -15.05
CA VAL A 75 -0.71 1.57 -15.03
C VAL A 75 -1.21 0.34 -15.78
N HIS A 76 -2.38 -0.20 -15.44
CA HIS A 76 -2.93 -1.41 -16.10
C HIS A 76 -3.13 -1.28 -17.62
N LYS A 77 -3.30 -0.08 -18.16
CA LYS A 77 -3.47 0.13 -19.62
C LYS A 77 -2.15 0.19 -20.39
N GLN A 78 -1.05 0.52 -19.72
CA GLN A 78 0.23 0.64 -20.40
C GLN A 78 0.79 -0.73 -20.76
N GLN A 79 1.57 -0.78 -21.85
CA GLN A 79 2.24 -2.01 -22.29
C GLN A 79 3.76 -1.97 -22.10
N SER A 80 4.36 -0.77 -22.08
CA SER A 80 5.80 -0.59 -21.89
C SER A 80 6.11 -0.01 -20.52
N CYS A 81 7.27 -0.37 -19.97
CA CYS A 81 7.70 0.14 -18.68
C CYS A 81 7.99 1.64 -18.68
N ALA A 82 8.48 2.18 -19.79
CA ALA A 82 8.60 3.63 -19.96
C ALA A 82 7.25 4.34 -19.77
N ALA A 83 6.16 3.81 -20.34
CA ALA A 83 4.83 4.40 -20.20
C ALA A 83 4.23 4.19 -18.80
N VAL A 84 4.54 3.08 -18.12
CA VAL A 84 4.12 2.84 -16.73
C VAL A 84 4.69 3.91 -15.79
N LEU A 85 5.96 4.26 -15.94
CA LEU A 85 6.62 5.25 -15.07
C LEU A 85 6.12 6.70 -15.28
N GLU A 86 5.39 6.93 -16.37
CA GLU A 86 4.74 8.22 -16.66
C GLU A 86 3.32 8.34 -16.07
N CYS A 87 2.75 7.27 -15.50
CA CYS A 87 1.45 7.35 -14.82
C CYS A 87 1.55 8.23 -13.55
N LYS A 88 0.58 9.15 -13.37
CA LYS A 88 0.49 10.12 -12.26
C LYS A 88 -0.90 10.12 -11.62
#